data_AF-A0A945UMN5-F1
#
_entry.id   AF-A0A945UMN5-F1
#
_cell.length_a   1.000
_cell.length_b   1.000
_cell.length_c   1.000
_cell.angle_alpha   90.00
_cell.angle_beta   90.00
_cell.angle_gamma   90.00
#
_symmetry.space_group_name_H-M   'P 1'
#
loop_
_entity.id
_entity.type
_entity.pdbx_description
1 polymer ?
#
loop_
_entity_poly.entity_id
_entity_poly.type
_entity_poly.pdbx_seq_one_letter_code
_entity_poly.pdbx_strand_id
1 'polypeptide(L)'
;MNIKDEQAHEMARELAALTGETMTKAVKIAIEERLARCQKPKRKSRGIADKLNRLAEYCASLPEYDDRTDDEIIGYDENGLPS
;
A
#
# COMPACT_ATOMS: atom_id res chain seq x y z
N MET A 1 19.73 -27.55 15.50
CA MET A 1 18.96 -27.16 14.30
C MET A 1 19.56 -27.95 13.14
N ASN A 2 18.82 -28.86 12.50
CA ASN A 2 19.37 -29.66 11.39
C ASN A 2 18.69 -29.20 10.09
N ILE A 3 19.35 -28.30 9.37
CA ILE A 3 18.92 -27.89 8.04
C ILE A 3 19.42 -28.98 7.08
N LYS A 4 18.51 -29.77 6.50
CA LYS A 4 18.86 -30.89 5.60
C LYS A 4 19.25 -30.44 4.19
N ASP A 5 19.18 -29.14 3.94
CA ASP A 5 19.48 -28.49 2.67
C ASP A 5 20.84 -27.78 2.79
N GLU A 6 21.80 -28.21 1.97
CA GLU A 6 23.17 -27.71 2.00
C GLU A 6 23.24 -26.20 1.68
N GLN A 7 22.44 -25.74 0.71
CA GLN A 7 22.42 -24.32 0.33
C GLN A 7 21.88 -23.46 1.47
N ALA A 8 20.83 -23.92 2.15
CA ALA A 8 20.30 -23.21 3.31
C ALA A 8 21.29 -23.19 4.49
N HIS A 9 22.11 -24.23 4.63
CA HIS A 9 23.17 -24.27 5.64
C HIS A 9 24.31 -23.30 5.29
N GLU A 10 24.73 -23.22 4.02
CA GLU A 10 25.72 -22.24 3.54
C GLU A 10 25.24 -20.79 3.73
N MET A 11 24.01 -20.49 3.32
CA MET A 11 23.39 -19.17 3.51
C MET A 11 23.31 -18.79 4.99
N ALA A 12 22.96 -19.74 5.87
CA ALA A 12 22.91 -19.49 7.31
C ALA A 12 24.30 -19.16 7.89
N ARG A 13 25.34 -19.86 7.40
CA ARG A 13 26.73 -19.62 7.80
C ARG A 13 27.24 -18.27 7.32
N GLU A 14 26.95 -17.90 6.08
CA GLU A 14 27.29 -16.59 5.53
C GLU A 14 26.60 -15.46 6.29
N LEU A 15 25.29 -15.58 6.52
CA LEU A 15 24.52 -14.59 7.28
C LEU A 15 25.07 -14.41 8.70
N ALA A 16 25.44 -15.50 9.37
CA ALA A 16 26.07 -15.47 10.69
C ALA A 16 27.42 -14.75 10.67
N ALA A 17 28.26 -15.03 9.68
CA ALA A 17 29.56 -14.38 9.52
C ALA A 17 29.43 -12.87 9.26
N LEU A 18 28.47 -12.46 8.41
CA LEU A 18 28.22 -11.05 8.10
C LEU A 18 27.64 -10.26 9.28
N THR A 19 26.82 -10.91 10.11
CA THR A 19 26.15 -10.24 11.24
C THR A 19 26.91 -10.37 12.56
N GLY A 20 27.95 -11.21 12.63
CA GLY A 20 28.68 -11.50 13.86
C GLY A 20 27.85 -12.33 14.86
N GLU A 21 26.82 -13.02 14.39
CA GLU A 21 25.90 -13.79 15.22
C GLU A 21 26.14 -15.29 15.12
N THR A 22 25.54 -16.08 16.01
CA THR A 22 25.52 -17.54 15.85
C THR A 22 24.56 -17.92 14.71
N MET A 23 24.86 -19.01 14.00
CA MET A 23 24.03 -19.50 12.90
C MET A 23 22.56 -19.69 13.29
N THR A 24 22.29 -20.17 14.50
CA THR A 24 20.92 -20.31 15.02
C THR A 24 20.24 -18.96 15.26
N LYS A 25 20.97 -17.96 15.77
CA LYS A 25 20.42 -16.62 16.02
C LYS A 25 20.11 -15.91 14.70
N ALA A 26 21.06 -15.94 13.76
CA ALA A 26 20.91 -15.36 12.43
C ALA A 26 19.69 -15.93 11.68
N VAL A 27 19.54 -17.26 11.68
CA VAL A 27 18.38 -17.93 11.04
C VAL A 27 17.07 -17.58 11.74
N LYS A 28 17.06 -17.55 13.08
CA LYS A 28 15.86 -17.17 13.85
C LYS A 28 15.40 -15.77 13.48
N ILE A 29 16.31 -14.79 13.47
CA ILE A 29 16.00 -13.40 13.11
C ILE A 29 15.51 -13.31 11.66
N ALA A 30 16.18 -13.97 10.72
CA ALA A 30 15.77 -13.95 9.31
C ALA A 30 14.34 -14.49 9.10
N ILE A 31 13.98 -15.56 9.83
CA ILE A 31 12.63 -16.13 9.81
C ILE A 31 11.63 -15.15 10.44
N GLU A 32 11.93 -14.61 11.62
CA GLU A 32 11.06 -13.64 12.31
C GLU A 32 10.80 -12.41 11.44
N GLU A 33 11.83 -11.88 10.78
CA GLU A 33 11.67 -10.77 9.85
C GLU A 33 10.82 -11.13 8.63
N ARG A 34 11.03 -12.31 8.04
CA ARG A 34 10.25 -12.75 6.89
C ARG A 34 8.78 -12.95 7.28
N LEU A 35 8.53 -13.56 8.43
CA LEU A 35 7.20 -13.69 8.99
C LEU A 35 6.58 -12.31 9.24
N ALA A 36 7.31 -11.37 9.83
CA ALA A 36 6.83 -10.01 10.03
C ALA A 36 6.51 -9.29 8.70
N ARG A 37 7.31 -9.48 7.65
CA ARG A 37 7.03 -8.94 6.31
C ARG A 37 5.78 -9.57 5.67
N CYS A 38 5.53 -10.85 5.90
CA CYS A 38 4.36 -11.57 5.37
C CYS A 38 3.09 -11.37 6.21
N GLN A 39 3.22 -11.23 7.53
CA GLN A 39 2.13 -11.05 8.50
C GLN A 39 1.71 -9.60 8.63
N LYS A 40 2.61 -8.63 8.36
CA LYS A 40 2.17 -7.27 8.06
C LYS A 40 1.13 -7.47 6.98
N PRO A 41 -0.16 -7.16 7.24
CA PRO A 41 -1.13 -7.21 6.17
C PRO A 41 -0.44 -6.38 5.11
N LYS A 42 -0.29 -6.93 3.87
CA LYS A 42 -0.23 -6.06 2.69
C LYS A 42 -1.22 -4.99 3.08
N ARG A 43 -0.79 -3.74 3.23
CA ARG A 43 -1.74 -2.66 3.35
C ARG A 43 -2.50 -2.80 2.04
N LYS A 44 -3.52 -3.67 2.00
CA LYS A 44 -4.80 -3.45 1.38
C LYS A 44 -4.97 -2.05 1.85
N SER A 45 -4.67 -1.13 0.95
CA SER A 45 -4.98 0.26 1.16
C SER A 45 -6.36 0.16 1.80
N ARG A 46 -6.50 0.69 3.02
CA ARG A 46 -7.86 1.05 3.43
C ARG A 46 -8.36 1.84 2.24
N GLY A 47 -9.28 1.23 1.51
CA GLY A 47 -9.24 1.15 0.04
C GLY A 47 -9.09 2.53 -0.54
N ILE A 48 -8.34 2.69 -1.64
CA ILE A 48 -8.57 3.87 -2.47
C ILE A 48 -10.10 4.03 -2.70
N ALA A 49 -10.81 2.90 -2.86
CA ALA A 49 -12.26 2.80 -2.79
C ALA A 49 -12.89 3.43 -1.52
N ASP A 50 -12.51 3.01 -0.30
CA ASP A 50 -13.07 3.57 0.94
C ASP A 50 -12.83 5.09 1.05
N LYS A 51 -11.67 5.57 0.60
CA LYS A 51 -11.34 7.00 0.59
C LYS A 51 -12.19 7.77 -0.43
N LEU A 52 -12.36 7.21 -1.62
CA LEU A 52 -13.19 7.79 -2.68
C LEU A 52 -14.66 7.84 -2.25
N ASN A 53 -15.18 6.78 -1.65
CA ASN A 53 -16.55 6.74 -1.13
C ASN A 53 -16.77 7.82 -0.07
N ARG A 54 -15.87 7.94 0.89
CA ARG A 54 -15.97 8.99 1.93
C ARG A 54 -15.93 10.40 1.34
N LEU A 55 -15.13 10.63 0.31
CA LEU A 55 -15.06 11.93 -0.37
C LEU A 55 -16.36 12.21 -1.14
N ALA A 56 -16.89 11.22 -1.86
CA ALA A 56 -18.15 11.34 -2.59
C ALA A 56 -19.33 11.64 -1.65
N GLU A 57 -19.44 10.92 -0.54
CA GLU A 57 -20.45 11.17 0.50
C GLU A 57 -20.33 12.60 1.07
N TYR A 58 -19.11 13.06 1.33
CA TYR A 58 -18.87 14.42 1.80
C TYR A 58 -19.34 15.47 0.77
N CYS A 59 -18.91 15.34 -0.49
CA CYS A 59 -19.31 16.27 -1.55
C CYS A 59 -20.83 16.29 -1.76
N ALA A 60 -21.49 15.13 -1.69
CA ALA A 60 -22.94 15.02 -1.82
C ALA A 60 -23.72 15.64 -0.65
N SER A 61 -23.08 15.83 0.51
CA SER A 61 -23.70 16.45 1.69
C SER A 61 -23.63 17.98 1.68
N LEU A 62 -22.87 18.57 0.77
CA LEU A 62 -22.72 20.02 0.69
C LEU A 62 -23.98 20.65 0.07
N PRO A 63 -24.44 21.82 0.56
CA PRO A 63 -25.56 22.52 -0.04
C PRO A 63 -25.18 23.07 -1.42
N GLU A 64 -26.17 23.14 -2.31
CA GLU A 64 -26.06 23.76 -3.62
C GLU A 64 -26.06 25.29 -3.46
N TYR A 65 -24.97 25.95 -3.91
CA TYR A 65 -24.79 27.40 -3.81
C TYR A 65 -24.93 28.13 -5.15
N ASP A 66 -24.91 27.38 -6.26
CA ASP A 66 -24.96 27.87 -7.62
C ASP A 66 -25.80 26.86 -8.41
N ASP A 67 -26.93 27.33 -8.95
CA ASP A 67 -27.93 26.54 -9.66
C ASP A 67 -27.76 26.62 -11.19
N ARG A 68 -26.71 27.32 -11.64
CA ARG A 68 -26.31 27.32 -13.05
C ARG A 68 -25.99 25.91 -13.50
N THR A 69 -26.41 25.60 -14.71
CA THR A 69 -26.04 24.36 -15.39
C THR A 69 -24.53 24.31 -15.66
N ASP A 70 -24.00 23.11 -15.88
CA ASP A 70 -22.59 22.92 -16.24
C ASP A 70 -22.18 23.82 -17.41
N ASP A 71 -23.06 24.00 -18.41
CA ASP A 71 -22.83 24.85 -19.59
C ASP A 71 -22.78 26.35 -19.23
N GLU A 72 -23.65 26.83 -18.33
CA GLU A 72 -23.66 28.21 -17.84
C GLU A 72 -22.49 28.52 -16.89
N ILE A 73 -21.96 27.50 -16.20
CA ILE A 73 -20.76 27.61 -15.36
C ILE A 73 -19.52 27.69 -16.23
N ILE A 74 -19.43 26.83 -17.25
CA ILE A 74 -18.31 26.76 -18.18
C ILE A 74 -18.32 27.97 -19.13
N GLY A 75 -19.52 28.49 -19.47
CA GLY A 75 -19.71 29.66 -20.33
C GLY A 75 -19.48 29.37 -21.81
N TYR A 76 -19.60 28.10 -22.22
CA TYR A 76 -19.48 27.68 -23.60
C TYR A 76 -20.69 26.83 -23.98
N ASP A 77 -21.21 27.06 -25.19
CA ASP A 77 -22.28 26.23 -25.74
C ASP A 77 -21.77 24.85 -26.20
N GLU A 78 -22.68 23.99 -26.66
CA GLU A 78 -22.36 22.65 -27.19
C GLU A 78 -21.36 22.65 -28.36
N ASN A 79 -21.11 23.82 -28.99
CA ASN A 79 -20.18 24.02 -30.09
C ASN A 79 -18.83 24.62 -29.61
N GLY A 80 -18.66 24.87 -28.32
CA GLY A 80 -17.46 25.48 -27.75
C GLY A 80 -17.35 26.98 -28.03
N LEU A 81 -18.47 27.66 -28.29
CA LEU A 81 -18.51 29.12 -28.45
C LEU A 81 -18.91 29.79 -27.13
N PRO A 82 -18.31 30.95 -26.78
CA PRO A 82 -18.70 31.69 -25.58
C PRO A 82 -20.19 32.05 -25.62
N SER A 83 -20.93 31.75 -24.55
CA SER A 83 -22.32 32.19 -24.36
C SER A 83 -22.45 33.31 -23.33
#